data_AF-A0A511HPL2-F1
#
_entry.id   AF-A0A511HPL2-F1
#
_cell.length_a   1.000
_cell.length_b   1.000
_cell.length_c   1.000
_cell.angle_alpha   90.00
_cell.angle_beta   90.00
_cell.angle_gamma   90.00
#
_symmetry.space_group_name_H-M   'P 1'
#
loop_
_entity.id
_entity.type
_entity.pdbx_description
1 polymer ?
#
loop_
_entity_poly.entity_id
_entity_poly.type
_entity_poly.pdbx_seq_one_letter_code
_entity_poly.pdbx_strand_id
1 'polypeptide(L)'
;MSVTLTNALGRLVTFLLPHESYCLARGACACGVQPGRSGRRLPSSLTLATGVTLEDVPEAALSVPAVAAAIRRGEVVLKRQAPTATPSSPPSVAPVASVRAPRKKRGAS
;
A
#
# COMPACT_ATOMS: atom_id res chain seq x y z
N MET A 1 -3.64 -5.55 -4.71
CA MET A 1 -3.43 -4.49 -3.71
C MET A 1 -2.79 -3.30 -4.41
N SER A 2 -3.08 -2.08 -3.96
CA SER A 2 -2.48 -0.85 -4.48
C SER A 2 -1.48 -0.27 -3.48
N VAL A 3 -0.56 0.54 -4.00
CA VAL A 3 0.45 1.23 -3.22
C VAL A 3 0.47 2.70 -3.60
N THR A 4 0.98 3.50 -2.68
CA THR A 4 1.18 4.93 -2.85
C THR A 4 2.67 5.17 -3.07
N LEU A 5 3.01 5.90 -4.12
CA LEU A 5 4.39 6.29 -4.43
C LEU A 5 4.52 7.81 -4.35
N THR A 6 5.45 8.29 -3.55
CA THR A 6 5.81 9.72 -3.49
C THR A 6 7.19 9.92 -4.09
N ASN A 7 7.32 10.80 -5.06
CA ASN A 7 8.63 11.19 -5.56
C ASN A 7 9.31 12.16 -4.58
N ALA A 8 10.36 11.69 -3.92
CA ALA A 8 11.18 12.49 -3.02
C ALA A 8 12.35 13.18 -3.74
N LEU A 9 12.62 12.82 -5.00
CA LEU A 9 13.58 13.55 -5.82
C LEU A 9 13.02 14.92 -6.21
N GLY A 10 13.92 15.92 -6.20
CA GLY A 10 13.67 17.27 -6.72
C GLY A 10 13.47 17.36 -8.24
N ARG A 11 13.31 16.24 -8.94
CA ARG A 11 13.18 16.17 -10.40
C ARG A 11 12.08 15.20 -10.82
N LEU A 12 11.58 15.35 -12.04
CA LEU A 12 10.66 14.41 -12.66
C LEU A 12 11.34 13.04 -12.86
N VAL A 13 10.61 11.98 -12.54
CA VAL A 13 11.07 10.60 -12.71
C VAL A 13 10.06 9.82 -13.53
N THR A 14 10.55 9.10 -14.54
CA THR A 14 9.75 8.23 -15.39
C THR A 14 10.32 6.83 -15.40
N PHE A 15 9.47 5.84 -15.13
CA PHE A 15 9.81 4.43 -15.21
C PHE A 15 9.08 3.80 -16.38
N LEU A 16 9.81 3.11 -17.25
CA LEU A 16 9.20 2.16 -18.16
C LEU A 16 8.74 0.94 -17.36
N LEU A 17 7.59 0.37 -17.73
CA LEU A 17 7.01 -0.82 -17.13
C LEU A 17 7.05 -1.95 -18.16
N PRO A 18 8.16 -2.72 -18.25
CA PRO A 18 8.32 -3.79 -19.22
C PRO A 18 7.24 -4.87 -19.06
N HIS A 19 6.86 -5.49 -20.18
CA HIS A 19 5.86 -6.56 -20.18
C HIS A 19 6.24 -7.70 -19.23
N GLU A 20 7.46 -8.20 -19.35
CA GLU A 20 7.96 -9.36 -18.61
C GLU A 20 7.97 -9.16 -17.09
N SER A 21 8.19 -7.94 -16.61
CA SER A 21 8.18 -7.67 -15.16
C SER A 21 6.81 -7.21 -14.68
N TYR A 22 6.21 -6.24 -15.36
CA TYR A 22 5.01 -5.55 -14.86
C TYR A 22 3.72 -6.29 -15.20
N CYS A 23 3.54 -6.68 -16.47
CA CYS A 23 2.30 -7.31 -16.90
C CYS A 23 2.16 -8.72 -16.31
N LEU A 24 3.26 -9.47 -16.23
CA LEU A 24 3.28 -10.78 -15.59
C LEU A 24 2.95 -10.67 -14.09
N ALA A 25 3.58 -9.73 -13.36
CA ALA A 25 3.29 -9.54 -11.94
C ALA A 25 1.87 -9.01 -11.67
N ARG A 26 1.31 -8.22 -12.60
CA ARG A 26 -0.07 -7.71 -12.51
C ARG A 26 -1.12 -8.78 -12.84
N GLY A 27 -0.74 -9.84 -13.56
CA GLY A 27 -1.67 -10.84 -14.09
C GLY A 27 -2.55 -10.34 -15.26
N ALA A 28 -2.33 -9.11 -15.73
CA ALA A 28 -3.08 -8.49 -16.82
C ALA A 28 -2.16 -7.59 -17.67
N CYS A 29 -2.29 -7.69 -18.99
CA CYS A 29 -1.49 -6.90 -19.92
C CYS A 29 -1.89 -5.42 -19.87
N ALA A 30 -0.91 -4.54 -19.67
CA ALA A 30 -1.08 -3.08 -19.69
C ALA A 30 -0.41 -2.43 -20.91
N CYS A 31 0.19 -3.23 -21.80
CA CYS A 31 0.87 -2.72 -22.98
C CYS A 31 -0.14 -2.18 -24.00
N GLY A 32 0.20 -1.06 -24.63
CA GLY A 32 -0.47 -0.66 -25.86
C GLY A 32 -0.10 -1.60 -27.00
N VAL A 33 -1.03 -1.87 -27.91
CA VAL A 33 -0.74 -2.63 -29.14
C VAL A 33 -0.85 -1.66 -30.30
N GLN A 34 0.25 -1.46 -31.03
CA GLN A 34 0.23 -0.63 -32.23
C GLN A 34 -0.30 -1.44 -33.40
N PRO A 35 -1.32 -0.95 -34.13
CA PRO A 35 -1.85 -1.63 -35.31
C PRO A 35 -0.79 -1.68 -36.41
N GLY A 36 -0.63 -2.83 -37.06
CA GLY A 36 0.35 -3.06 -38.12
C GLY A 36 0.67 -4.56 -38.30
N ARG A 37 1.40 -4.91 -39.37
CA ARG A 37 1.65 -6.32 -39.76
C ARG A 37 2.27 -7.20 -38.67
N SER A 38 3.01 -6.63 -37.72
CA SER A 38 3.71 -7.38 -36.66
C SER A 38 3.22 -7.11 -35.24
N GLY A 39 2.19 -6.28 -35.05
CA GLY A 39 1.58 -6.01 -33.74
C GLY A 39 2.60 -5.74 -32.63
N ARG A 40 3.36 -4.63 -32.71
CA ARG A 40 4.35 -4.32 -31.69
C ARG A 40 3.66 -3.88 -30.39
N ARG A 41 4.08 -4.49 -29.28
CA ARG A 41 3.67 -4.09 -27.93
C ARG A 41 4.49 -2.89 -27.48
N LEU A 42 3.81 -1.85 -27.00
CA LEU A 42 4.40 -0.70 -26.36
C LEU A 42 4.23 -0.83 -24.84
N PRO A 43 5.33 -0.85 -24.06
CA PRO A 43 5.23 -0.90 -22.61
C PRO A 43 4.58 0.37 -22.07
N SER A 44 3.83 0.23 -20.98
CA SER A 44 3.31 1.38 -20.23
C SER A 44 4.45 2.08 -19.48
N SER A 45 4.22 3.32 -19.06
CA SER A 45 5.15 4.10 -18.24
C SER A 45 4.46 4.65 -17.00
N LEU A 46 5.23 4.82 -15.92
CA LEU A 46 4.82 5.50 -14.70
C LEU A 46 5.68 6.75 -14.52
N THR A 47 5.02 7.91 -14.51
CA THR A 47 5.68 9.22 -14.37
C THR A 47 5.27 9.86 -13.06
N LEU A 48 6.26 10.29 -12.27
CA LEU A 48 6.05 11.00 -11.02
C LEU A 48 6.73 12.38 -11.11
N ALA A 49 5.93 13.43 -11.00
CA ALA A 49 6.46 14.79 -10.88
C ALA A 49 7.10 14.99 -9.49
N THR A 50 7.98 15.98 -9.37
CA THR A 50 8.69 16.32 -8.13
C THR A 50 7.72 16.56 -6.97
N GLY A 51 7.90 15.88 -5.84
CA GLY A 51 7.09 16.06 -4.65
C GLY A 51 5.64 15.54 -4.76
N VAL A 52 5.26 14.96 -5.91
CA VAL A 52 3.90 14.43 -6.12
C VAL A 52 3.78 13.05 -5.50
N THR A 53 2.66 12.84 -4.82
CA THR A 53 2.21 11.54 -4.33
C THR A 53 1.19 10.98 -5.30
N LEU A 54 1.48 9.81 -5.86
CA LEU A 54 0.60 9.05 -6.72
C LEU A 54 -0.01 7.91 -5.90
N GLU A 55 -1.32 8.00 -5.70
CA GLU A 55 -2.12 6.97 -5.05
C GLU A 55 -2.52 5.87 -6.03
N ASP A 56 -3.00 4.75 -5.51
CA ASP A 56 -3.59 3.65 -6.28
C ASP A 56 -2.70 3.01 -7.35
N VAL A 57 -1.38 3.10 -7.17
CA VAL A 57 -0.41 2.45 -8.08
C VAL A 57 -0.51 0.93 -7.89
N PRO A 58 -0.63 0.14 -8.97
CA PRO A 58 -0.64 -1.32 -8.85
C PRO A 58 0.65 -1.81 -8.20
N GLU A 59 0.55 -2.69 -7.19
CA GLU A 59 1.72 -3.24 -6.50
C GLU A 59 2.70 -3.95 -7.44
N ALA A 60 2.21 -4.44 -8.58
CA ALA A 60 3.03 -4.97 -9.67
C ALA A 60 4.10 -3.99 -10.18
N ALA A 61 3.96 -2.67 -9.99
CA ALA A 61 5.02 -1.71 -10.33
C ALA A 61 6.31 -1.96 -9.52
N LEU A 62 6.21 -2.57 -8.34
CA LEU A 62 7.36 -2.91 -7.49
C LEU A 62 8.18 -4.09 -8.01
N SER A 63 7.64 -4.92 -8.92
CA SER A 63 8.41 -5.97 -9.58
C SER A 63 9.38 -5.42 -10.64
N VAL A 64 9.21 -4.15 -11.04
CA VAL A 64 10.07 -3.50 -12.02
C VAL A 64 11.40 -3.12 -11.35
N PRO A 65 12.55 -3.62 -11.84
CA PRO A 65 13.84 -3.41 -11.18
C PRO A 65 14.21 -1.94 -10.97
N ALA A 66 13.87 -1.08 -11.93
CA ALA A 66 14.13 0.36 -11.86
C ALA A 66 13.34 1.04 -10.73
N VAL A 67 12.07 0.68 -10.55
CA VAL A 67 11.21 1.20 -9.48
C VAL A 67 11.74 0.73 -8.12
N ALA A 68 12.05 -0.57 -7.99
CA ALA A 68 12.62 -1.12 -6.76
C ALA A 68 13.97 -0.47 -6.40
N ALA A 69 14.82 -0.19 -7.40
CA ALA A 69 16.08 0.50 -7.19
C ALA A 69 15.88 1.95 -6.71
N ALA A 70 14.94 2.69 -7.30
CA ALA A 70 14.63 4.05 -6.88
C ALA A 70 14.11 4.10 -5.43
N ILE A 71 13.29 3.13 -5.03
CA ILE A 71 12.82 3.02 -3.64
C ILE A 71 13.99 2.74 -2.69
N ARG A 72 14.87 1.78 -3.02
CA ARG A 72 16.05 1.46 -2.19
C ARG A 72 17.00 2.64 -2.04
N ARG A 73 17.09 3.51 -3.04
CA ARG A 73 17.91 4.73 -3.01
C ARG A 73 17.25 5.89 -2.25
N GLY A 74 16.00 5.75 -1.83
CA GLY A 74 15.23 6.82 -1.21
C GLY A 74 14.75 7.89 -2.19
N GLU A 75 14.83 7.63 -3.51
CA GLU A 75 14.35 8.53 -4.55
C GLU A 75 12.81 8.54 -4.62
N VAL A 76 12.20 7.39 -4.32
CA VAL A 76 10.75 7.19 -4.28
C VAL A 76 10.38 6.60 -2.92
N VAL A 77 9.46 7.26 -2.22
CA VAL A 77 8.91 6.76 -0.96
C VAL A 77 7.70 5.89 -1.25
N LEU A 78 7.71 4.67 -0.72
CA LEU A 78 6.62 3.71 -0.85
C LEU A 78 5.77 3.70 0.44
N LYS A 79 4.46 3.85 0.31
CA LYS A 79 3.50 3.49 1.36
C LYS A 79 2.56 2.41 0.83
N ARG A 80 2.45 1.30 1.56
CA ARG A 80 1.47 0.26 1.26
C ARG A 80 0.15 0.64 1.93
N GLN A 81 -0.94 0.69 1.17
CA GLN A 81 -2.26 0.74 1.79
C GLN A 81 -2.49 -0.61 2.48
N ALA A 82 -2.50 -0.61 3.81
CA ALA A 82 -3.03 -1.75 4.54
C ALA A 82 -4.53 -1.87 4.22
N PRO A 83 -5.08 -3.10 4.10
CA PRO A 83 -6.52 -3.26 4.18
C PRO A 83 -6.95 -2.60 5.49
N THR A 84 -7.77 -1.57 5.42
CA THR A 84 -8.41 -0.99 6.59
C THR A 84 -9.27 -2.09 7.21
N ALA A 85 -8.72 -2.80 8.20
CA ALA A 85 -9.50 -3.58 9.11
C ALA A 85 -10.47 -2.59 9.77
N THR A 86 -11.75 -2.74 9.47
CA THR A 86 -12.83 -2.10 10.22
C THR A 86 -12.55 -2.31 11.71
N PRO A 87 -12.47 -1.27 12.55
CA PRO A 87 -12.33 -1.45 13.99
C PRO A 87 -13.66 -1.98 14.54
N SER A 88 -13.85 -3.30 14.50
CA SER A 88 -14.98 -3.97 15.14
C SER A 88 -14.66 -4.19 16.62
N SER A 89 -14.96 -3.15 17.41
CA SER A 89 -15.33 -3.19 18.84
C SER A 89 -14.27 -3.60 19.88
N PRO A 90 -14.23 -2.91 21.04
CA PRO A 90 -13.26 -3.20 22.11
C PRO A 90 -13.56 -4.53 22.83
N PRO A 91 -12.56 -5.16 23.46
CA PRO A 91 -12.76 -6.37 24.25
C PRO A 91 -13.55 -6.04 25.52
N SER A 92 -14.71 -6.66 25.69
CA SER A 92 -15.43 -6.70 26.96
C SER A 92 -14.62 -7.57 27.94
N VAL A 93 -13.66 -6.95 28.61
CA VAL A 93 -13.01 -7.53 29.79
C VAL A 93 -13.78 -7.01 31.01
N ALA A 94 -14.59 -7.87 31.62
CA ALA A 94 -15.08 -7.64 32.98
C ALA A 94 -14.55 -8.78 33.89
N PRO A 95 -13.82 -8.45 34.96
CA PRO A 95 -13.03 -9.40 35.75
C PRO A 95 -13.81 -9.99 36.95
N VAL A 96 -13.44 -11.22 37.32
CA VAL A 96 -13.52 -11.91 38.63
C VAL A 96 -14.69 -11.57 39.57
N ALA A 97 -15.66 -12.48 39.63
CA ALA A 97 -16.53 -12.65 40.79
C ALA A 97 -15.80 -13.46 41.88
N SER A 98 -15.18 -12.76 42.85
CA SER A 98 -15.01 -13.26 44.22
C SER A 98 -14.38 -12.19 45.11
N VAL A 99 -15.10 -11.80 46.17
CA VAL A 99 -14.69 -11.89 47.59
C VAL A 99 -15.50 -10.88 48.42
N ARG A 100 -16.28 -11.48 49.34
CA ARG A 100 -16.69 -11.05 50.70
C ARG A 100 -17.06 -9.59 51.00
N ALA A 101 -18.30 -9.47 51.49
CA ALA A 101 -18.79 -8.38 52.31
C ALA A 101 -17.98 -8.14 53.61
N PRO A 102 -17.98 -6.90 54.11
CA PRO A 102 -17.97 -6.62 55.54
C PRO A 102 -19.22 -5.82 55.98
N ARG A 103 -20.00 -6.40 56.90
CA ARG A 103 -21.06 -5.75 57.68
C ARG A 103 -20.47 -4.62 58.54
N LYS A 104 -21.10 -3.44 58.54
CA LYS A 104 -20.76 -2.32 59.44
C LYS A 104 -21.88 -2.06 60.47
N LYS A 105 -21.52 -2.29 61.73
CA LYS A 105 -21.85 -1.60 63.01
C LYS A 105 -23.30 -1.20 63.39
N ARG A 106 -23.77 -1.82 64.49
CA ARG A 106 -24.28 -1.27 65.78
C ARG A 106 -24.66 0.23 65.88
N GLY A 107 -25.83 0.47 66.50
CA GLY A 107 -26.26 1.68 67.24
C GLY A 107 -27.70 2.07 66.88
N ALA A 108 -28.73 1.71 67.65
CA ALA A 108 -29.21 2.33 68.90
C ALA A 108 -29.69 3.79 68.73
N SER A 109 -31.01 3.95 68.56
CA SER A 109 -31.93 4.81 69.35
C SER A 109 -33.35 4.64 68.83
#